data_AF-A0A382LXW2-F1
#
_entry.id   AF-A0A382LXW2-F1
#
_cell.length_a   1.000
_cell.length_b   1.000
_cell.length_c   1.000
_cell.angle_alpha   90.00
_cell.angle_beta   90.00
_cell.angle_gamma   90.00
#
_symmetry.space_group_name_H-M   'P 1'
#
loop_
_entity.id
_entity.type
_entity.pdbx_description
1 polymer ?
#
loop_
_entity_poly.entity_id
_entity_poly.type
_entity_poly.pdbx_seq_one_letter_code
_entity_poly.pdbx_strand_id
1 'polypeptide(L)'
;MSKGYIVIAQNNSTTDYLEQAYALALNLKLTQSEVNNLTVCVDSETKKLIKAKHKKVFDHIVDIPWQDDAKDVEWKINNKWKYYYMTRYDETVILDTDMIFPTDVSYWWDIMSQNDVWSTINVRTYRGEIVTSNYYRDYFIANNLPNIYTAYFYFKKSELAGELFAMVEIIFQHWQRMYYKYMPKGKPDWLSGDVAFALAMQILGIEHLCTKKNIDSMPSFVHMKSHIQNIPYSEIDNVWTKTLPTYYKSYNNFKIGNFQQSYPFHYTESDWLTTEKIKQMEDALGK
;
A
#
# COMPACT_ATOMS: atom_id res chain seq x y z
N MET A 1 -7.48 -13.70 -17.63
CA MET A 1 -6.65 -13.69 -16.41
C MET A 1 -7.44 -12.98 -15.33
N SER A 2 -7.50 -13.51 -14.13
CA SER A 2 -8.22 -12.87 -13.01
C SER A 2 -7.42 -11.70 -12.46
N LYS A 3 -8.10 -10.60 -12.08
CA LYS A 3 -7.50 -9.37 -11.55
C LYS A 3 -8.07 -9.06 -10.18
N GLY A 4 -7.28 -8.51 -9.27
CA GLY A 4 -7.80 -8.01 -8.01
C GLY A 4 -6.76 -7.44 -7.04
N TYR A 5 -7.24 -6.79 -6.01
CA TYR A 5 -6.40 -6.18 -4.98
C TYR A 5 -6.15 -7.16 -3.84
N ILE A 6 -5.01 -6.99 -3.16
CA ILE A 6 -4.65 -7.77 -1.97
C ILE A 6 -4.11 -6.87 -0.86
N VAL A 7 -4.49 -7.18 0.37
CA VAL A 7 -3.99 -6.54 1.59
C VAL A 7 -3.70 -7.59 2.66
N ILE A 8 -2.81 -7.27 3.60
CA ILE A 8 -2.66 -7.97 4.88
C ILE A 8 -3.33 -7.12 5.97
N ALA A 9 -4.23 -7.73 6.73
CA ALA A 9 -4.85 -7.14 7.90
C ALA A 9 -4.50 -7.98 9.14
N GLN A 10 -3.59 -7.47 9.97
CA GLN A 10 -3.20 -8.06 11.25
C GLN A 10 -3.34 -7.02 12.34
N ASN A 11 -4.42 -7.12 13.12
CA ASN A 11 -4.70 -6.14 14.17
C ASN A 11 -3.57 -6.11 15.22
N ASN A 12 -3.27 -4.91 15.74
CA ASN A 12 -2.35 -4.74 16.86
C ASN A 12 -3.02 -3.95 17.99
N SER A 13 -2.24 -3.52 18.98
CA SER A 13 -2.75 -2.85 20.18
C SER A 13 -3.37 -1.47 19.91
N THR A 14 -3.01 -0.83 18.79
CA THR A 14 -3.38 0.55 18.46
C THR A 14 -4.23 0.69 17.20
N THR A 15 -4.21 -0.31 16.32
CA THR A 15 -4.78 -0.21 14.97
C THR A 15 -5.63 -1.44 14.61
N ASP A 16 -6.88 -1.18 14.22
CA ASP A 16 -7.78 -2.17 13.64
C ASP A 16 -7.62 -2.23 12.12
N TYR A 17 -6.59 -2.93 11.66
CA TYR A 17 -6.31 -3.13 10.24
C TYR A 17 -7.43 -3.89 9.52
N LEU A 18 -8.21 -4.73 10.21
CA LEU A 18 -9.38 -5.40 9.64
C LEU A 18 -10.48 -4.40 9.27
N GLU A 19 -10.76 -3.44 10.14
CA GLU A 19 -11.76 -2.40 9.86
C GLU A 19 -11.28 -1.43 8.76
N GLN A 20 -9.98 -1.13 8.69
CA GLN A 20 -9.38 -0.39 7.57
C GLN A 20 -9.53 -1.15 6.24
N ALA A 21 -9.14 -2.43 6.21
CA ALA A 21 -9.29 -3.28 5.04
C ALA A 21 -10.76 -3.38 4.59
N TYR A 22 -11.69 -3.45 5.55
CA TYR A 22 -13.12 -3.48 5.28
C TYR A 22 -13.61 -2.19 4.63
N ALA A 23 -13.18 -1.03 5.15
CA ALA A 23 -13.49 0.27 4.56
C ALA A 23 -12.92 0.42 3.14
N LEU A 24 -11.68 -0.02 2.91
CA LEU A 24 -11.08 -0.07 1.59
C LEU A 24 -11.89 -0.97 0.64
N ALA A 25 -12.33 -2.16 1.09
CA ALA A 25 -13.14 -3.06 0.27
C ALA A 25 -14.49 -2.44 -0.12
N LEU A 26 -15.18 -1.80 0.82
CA LEU A 26 -16.40 -1.04 0.54
C LEU A 26 -16.13 0.04 -0.50
N ASN A 27 -15.08 0.83 -0.29
CA ASN A 27 -14.71 1.92 -1.18
C ASN A 27 -14.37 1.44 -2.60
N LEU A 28 -13.63 0.35 -2.75
CA LEU A 28 -13.33 -0.24 -4.06
C LEU A 28 -14.61 -0.62 -4.80
N LYS A 29 -15.56 -1.30 -4.15
CA LYS A 29 -16.85 -1.67 -4.76
C LYS A 29 -17.71 -0.47 -5.16
N LEU A 30 -17.59 0.64 -4.44
CA LEU A 30 -18.33 1.86 -4.70
C LEU A 30 -17.72 2.74 -5.80
N THR A 31 -16.42 2.60 -6.07
CA THR A 31 -15.68 3.58 -6.89
C THR A 31 -15.00 3.01 -8.11
N GLN A 32 -14.67 1.72 -8.13
CA GLN A 32 -13.96 1.08 -9.24
C GLN A 32 -14.95 0.30 -10.11
N SER A 33 -14.96 0.62 -11.41
CA SER A 33 -15.92 0.05 -12.36
C SER A 33 -15.54 -1.34 -12.87
N GLU A 34 -14.26 -1.61 -13.11
CA GLU A 34 -13.81 -2.88 -13.72
C GLU A 34 -13.26 -3.87 -12.69
N VAL A 35 -12.27 -3.44 -11.91
CA VAL A 35 -11.62 -4.30 -10.90
C VAL A 35 -11.90 -3.69 -9.54
N ASN A 36 -12.67 -4.38 -8.72
CA ASN A 36 -13.02 -3.97 -7.36
C ASN A 36 -12.94 -5.11 -6.32
N ASN A 37 -12.42 -6.26 -6.72
CA ASN A 37 -12.29 -7.41 -5.84
C ASN A 37 -11.12 -7.24 -4.87
N LEU A 38 -11.35 -7.48 -3.58
CA LEU A 38 -10.31 -7.42 -2.55
C LEU A 38 -10.14 -8.78 -1.86
N THR A 39 -8.92 -9.29 -1.89
CA THR A 39 -8.47 -10.37 -1.00
C THR A 39 -7.89 -9.77 0.27
N VAL A 40 -8.44 -10.12 1.43
CA VAL A 40 -7.86 -9.79 2.74
C VAL A 40 -7.12 -11.01 3.30
N CYS A 41 -5.86 -10.82 3.68
CA CYS A 41 -5.04 -11.83 4.32
C CYS A 41 -4.95 -11.57 5.81
N VAL A 42 -5.30 -12.55 6.66
CA VAL A 42 -5.42 -12.37 8.11
C VAL A 42 -4.62 -13.41 8.89
N ASP A 43 -4.16 -13.03 10.08
CA ASP A 43 -3.66 -13.96 11.08
C ASP A 43 -4.79 -14.63 11.87
N SER A 44 -4.45 -15.60 12.72
CA SER A 44 -5.44 -16.37 13.48
C SER A 44 -6.27 -15.52 14.43
N GLU A 45 -5.70 -14.46 15.01
CA GLU A 45 -6.40 -13.60 15.97
C GLU A 45 -7.36 -12.65 15.26
N THR A 46 -6.91 -11.99 14.21
CA THR A 46 -7.74 -11.10 13.38
C THR A 46 -8.86 -11.87 12.70
N LYS A 47 -8.61 -13.11 12.28
CA LYS A 47 -9.64 -13.98 11.70
C LYS A 47 -10.83 -14.21 12.64
N LYS A 48 -10.60 -14.32 13.95
CA LYS A 48 -11.69 -14.50 14.94
C LYS A 48 -12.62 -13.28 15.01
N LEU A 49 -12.15 -12.11 14.59
CA LEU A 49 -12.92 -10.86 14.57
C LEU A 49 -13.79 -10.72 13.32
N ILE A 50 -13.70 -11.65 12.36
CA ILE A 50 -14.45 -11.60 11.11
C ILE A 50 -15.95 -11.82 11.35
N LYS A 51 -16.75 -10.83 10.96
CA LYS A 51 -18.21 -10.84 11.07
C LYS A 51 -18.88 -11.10 9.72
N ALA A 52 -20.20 -11.30 9.74
CA ALA A 52 -20.99 -11.48 8.51
C ALA A 52 -20.87 -10.30 7.54
N LYS A 53 -20.75 -9.06 8.05
CA LYS A 53 -20.53 -7.85 7.21
C LYS A 53 -19.25 -7.97 6.37
N HIS A 54 -18.16 -8.43 6.98
CA HIS A 54 -16.87 -8.63 6.31
C HIS A 54 -16.97 -9.67 5.19
N LYS A 55 -17.62 -10.81 5.46
CA LYS A 55 -17.78 -11.90 4.49
C LYS A 55 -18.63 -11.53 3.27
N LYS A 56 -19.50 -10.50 3.39
CA LYS A 56 -20.30 -10.00 2.27
C LYS A 56 -19.52 -9.06 1.37
N VAL A 57 -18.47 -8.42 1.89
CA VAL A 57 -17.74 -7.36 1.20
C VAL A 57 -16.38 -7.87 0.70
N PHE A 58 -15.65 -8.68 1.47
CA PHE A 58 -14.42 -9.28 0.99
C PHE A 58 -14.72 -10.39 -0.02
N ASP A 59 -14.04 -10.36 -1.16
CA ASP A 59 -14.16 -11.37 -2.20
C ASP A 59 -13.45 -12.67 -1.79
N HIS A 60 -12.30 -12.52 -1.11
CA HIS A 60 -11.58 -13.63 -0.50
C HIS A 60 -11.04 -13.24 0.88
N ILE A 61 -11.15 -14.17 1.82
CA ILE A 61 -10.48 -14.10 3.12
C ILE A 61 -9.48 -15.26 3.14
N VAL A 62 -8.20 -14.92 3.26
CA VAL A 62 -7.08 -15.88 3.15
C VAL A 62 -6.32 -15.89 4.46
N ASP A 63 -6.00 -17.08 4.94
CA ASP A 63 -5.11 -17.24 6.10
C ASP A 63 -3.67 -16.95 5.66
N ILE A 64 -2.95 -16.17 6.46
CA ILE A 64 -1.51 -15.99 6.26
C ILE A 64 -0.84 -17.36 6.39
N PRO A 65 -0.13 -17.85 5.36
CA PRO A 65 0.44 -19.19 5.37
C PRO A 65 1.68 -19.27 6.27
N TRP A 66 2.02 -20.51 6.62
CA TRP A 66 3.18 -20.88 7.45
C TRP A 66 3.13 -20.24 8.85
N GLN A 67 4.28 -19.92 9.42
CA GLN A 67 4.35 -19.18 10.68
C GLN A 67 4.04 -17.69 10.46
N ASP A 68 3.35 -17.04 11.39
CA ASP A 68 3.17 -15.60 11.38
C ASP A 68 4.48 -14.90 11.77
N ASP A 69 5.22 -14.40 10.77
CA ASP A 69 6.52 -13.74 10.98
C ASP A 69 6.38 -12.35 11.63
N ALA A 70 5.14 -11.84 11.74
CA ALA A 70 4.81 -10.55 12.31
C ALA A 70 4.20 -10.65 13.72
N LYS A 71 4.06 -11.85 14.29
CA LYS A 71 3.35 -12.08 15.56
C LYS A 71 3.84 -11.20 16.70
N ASP A 72 5.16 -11.13 16.89
CA ASP A 72 5.80 -10.50 18.05
C ASP A 72 6.30 -9.07 17.79
N VAL A 73 6.03 -8.50 16.60
CA VAL A 73 6.41 -7.11 16.26
C VAL A 73 5.18 -6.21 16.23
N GLU A 74 5.32 -4.96 16.69
CA GLU A 74 4.20 -4.00 16.68
C GLU A 74 3.80 -3.63 15.24
N TRP A 75 4.79 -3.44 14.37
CA TRP A 75 4.56 -3.14 12.96
C TRP A 75 4.45 -4.42 12.14
N LYS A 76 3.24 -4.73 11.66
CA LYS A 76 2.88 -6.02 11.05
C LYS A 76 3.31 -6.17 9.58
N ILE A 77 4.55 -5.84 9.26
CA ILE A 77 5.05 -5.88 7.87
C ILE A 77 5.70 -7.20 7.48
N ASN A 78 6.12 -8.03 8.44
CA ASN A 78 7.01 -9.17 8.18
C ASN A 78 6.39 -10.23 7.27
N ASN A 79 5.07 -10.25 7.10
CA ASN A 79 4.37 -11.16 6.18
C ASN A 79 4.23 -10.61 4.75
N LYS A 80 4.66 -9.37 4.45
CA LYS A 80 4.49 -8.75 3.12
C LYS A 80 5.17 -9.54 1.99
N TRP A 81 6.22 -10.31 2.26
CA TRP A 81 6.82 -11.19 1.25
C TRP A 81 5.86 -12.29 0.76
N LYS A 82 4.82 -12.62 1.55
CA LYS A 82 3.90 -13.72 1.26
C LYS A 82 2.82 -13.38 0.24
N TYR A 83 2.69 -12.12 -0.18
CA TYR A 83 1.61 -11.67 -1.08
C TYR A 83 1.50 -12.53 -2.35
N TYR A 84 2.62 -12.88 -2.97
CA TYR A 84 2.67 -13.72 -4.16
C TYR A 84 2.05 -15.10 -3.96
N TYR A 85 2.21 -15.68 -2.77
CA TYR A 85 1.68 -17.00 -2.43
C TYR A 85 0.23 -16.94 -1.92
N MET A 86 -0.22 -15.78 -1.45
CA MET A 86 -1.58 -15.59 -0.93
C MET A 86 -2.57 -15.13 -2.00
N THR A 87 -2.10 -14.54 -3.10
CA THR A 87 -2.98 -13.99 -4.12
C THR A 87 -3.86 -15.04 -4.80
N ARG A 88 -5.14 -14.69 -4.94
CA ARG A 88 -6.16 -15.49 -5.66
C ARG A 88 -6.30 -15.09 -7.11
N TYR A 89 -5.48 -14.14 -7.56
CA TYR A 89 -5.57 -13.57 -8.90
C TYR A 89 -4.35 -13.94 -9.75
N ASP A 90 -4.50 -13.85 -11.06
CA ASP A 90 -3.38 -13.94 -12.01
C ASP A 90 -2.60 -12.62 -12.06
N GLU A 91 -3.31 -11.49 -11.96
CA GLU A 91 -2.77 -10.13 -11.85
C GLU A 91 -3.25 -9.50 -10.54
N THR A 92 -2.33 -8.89 -9.81
CA THR A 92 -2.57 -8.46 -8.43
C THR A 92 -1.99 -7.08 -8.18
N VAL A 93 -2.75 -6.23 -7.50
CA VAL A 93 -2.23 -4.99 -6.90
C VAL A 93 -2.21 -5.17 -5.39
N ILE A 94 -1.01 -5.06 -4.81
CA ILE A 94 -0.83 -4.91 -3.36
C ILE A 94 -1.23 -3.50 -2.98
N LEU A 95 -2.05 -3.38 -1.95
CA LEU A 95 -2.38 -2.14 -1.27
C LEU A 95 -1.95 -2.21 0.20
N ASP A 96 -1.74 -1.05 0.81
CA ASP A 96 -1.85 -0.93 2.27
C ASP A 96 -3.33 -0.76 2.66
N THR A 97 -3.71 -1.16 3.88
CA THR A 97 -5.11 -1.12 4.34
C THR A 97 -5.63 0.30 4.51
N ASP A 98 -4.74 1.26 4.72
CA ASP A 98 -5.03 2.66 4.96
C ASP A 98 -5.11 3.51 3.68
N MET A 99 -5.80 2.94 2.68
CA MET A 99 -6.05 3.58 1.39
C MET A 99 -7.55 3.80 1.15
N ILE A 100 -7.89 4.90 0.48
CA ILE A 100 -9.22 5.18 -0.07
C ILE A 100 -9.07 5.71 -1.50
N PHE A 101 -9.94 5.26 -2.40
CA PHE A 101 -9.99 5.62 -3.81
C PHE A 101 -11.14 6.60 -4.01
N PRO A 102 -10.88 7.91 -4.19
CA PRO A 102 -11.93 8.88 -4.42
C PRO A 102 -12.46 8.85 -5.85
N THR A 103 -11.74 8.22 -6.78
CA THR A 103 -11.99 8.20 -8.22
C THR A 103 -11.73 6.80 -8.77
N ASP A 104 -12.35 6.49 -9.90
CA ASP A 104 -12.10 5.26 -10.62
C ASP A 104 -10.72 5.29 -11.29
N VAL A 105 -9.90 4.27 -11.03
CA VAL A 105 -8.57 4.06 -11.65
C VAL A 105 -8.50 2.76 -12.42
N SER A 106 -9.64 2.17 -12.77
CA SER A 106 -9.73 0.90 -13.51
C SER A 106 -8.87 0.87 -14.77
N TYR A 107 -8.75 1.99 -15.49
CA TYR A 107 -7.90 2.11 -16.69
C TYR A 107 -6.40 1.85 -16.42
N TRP A 108 -5.92 1.94 -15.18
CA TRP A 108 -4.53 1.61 -14.84
C TRP A 108 -4.23 0.13 -15.05
N TRP A 109 -5.21 -0.76 -14.85
CA TRP A 109 -5.01 -2.19 -15.00
C TRP A 109 -4.60 -2.58 -16.42
N ASP A 110 -5.17 -1.94 -17.43
CA ASP A 110 -4.85 -2.23 -18.83
C ASP A 110 -3.42 -1.79 -19.18
N ILE A 111 -2.98 -0.65 -18.66
CA ILE A 111 -1.62 -0.17 -18.84
C ILE A 111 -0.64 -1.06 -18.05
N MET A 112 -0.94 -1.35 -16.79
CA MET A 112 -0.08 -2.17 -15.92
C MET A 112 0.11 -3.59 -16.46
N SER A 113 -0.92 -4.18 -17.05
CA SER A 113 -0.90 -5.54 -17.61
C SER A 113 0.15 -5.75 -18.73
N GLN A 114 0.65 -4.67 -19.32
CA GLN A 114 1.71 -4.70 -20.33
C GLN A 114 3.08 -5.12 -19.77
N ASN A 115 3.27 -5.12 -18.43
CA ASN A 115 4.49 -5.60 -17.79
C ASN A 115 4.18 -6.67 -16.75
N ASP A 116 5.22 -7.37 -16.30
CA ASP A 116 5.08 -8.45 -15.32
C ASP A 116 5.00 -7.91 -13.89
N VAL A 117 5.67 -6.79 -13.64
CA VAL A 117 5.74 -6.10 -12.34
C VAL A 117 5.69 -4.60 -12.60
N TRP A 118 4.97 -3.85 -11.76
CA TRP A 118 4.94 -2.40 -11.80
C TRP A 118 4.98 -1.80 -10.40
N SER A 119 6.04 -1.04 -10.14
CA SER A 119 6.22 -0.31 -8.89
C SER A 119 5.78 1.12 -9.04
N THR A 120 5.08 1.65 -8.04
CA THR A 120 4.89 3.10 -7.92
C THR A 120 6.23 3.76 -7.64
N ILE A 121 6.64 4.69 -8.49
CA ILE A 121 7.90 5.47 -8.32
C ILE A 121 7.64 6.96 -8.05
N ASN A 122 6.44 7.43 -8.36
CA ASN A 122 6.00 8.81 -8.17
C ASN A 122 4.76 8.82 -7.29
N VAL A 123 4.86 9.40 -6.10
CA VAL A 123 3.71 9.68 -5.23
C VAL A 123 3.40 11.17 -5.25
N ARG A 124 2.20 11.52 -4.78
CA ARG A 124 1.68 12.89 -4.80
C ARG A 124 1.60 13.50 -3.42
N THR A 125 1.81 14.81 -3.35
CA THR A 125 1.38 15.62 -2.21
C THR A 125 -0.14 15.72 -2.19
N TYR A 126 -0.73 16.21 -1.10
CA TYR A 126 -2.17 16.47 -1.02
C TYR A 126 -2.69 17.48 -2.07
N ARG A 127 -1.78 18.22 -2.74
CA ARG A 127 -2.08 19.15 -3.84
C ARG A 127 -1.99 18.50 -5.24
N GLY A 128 -1.60 17.23 -5.33
CA GLY A 128 -1.42 16.50 -6.59
C GLY A 128 -0.06 16.70 -7.27
N GLU A 129 0.86 17.44 -6.63
CA GLU A 129 2.23 17.63 -7.10
C GLU A 129 3.04 16.34 -6.91
N ILE A 130 3.99 16.03 -7.80
CA ILE A 130 4.94 14.93 -7.57
C ILE A 130 5.79 15.27 -6.34
N VAL A 131 5.93 14.32 -5.43
CA VAL A 131 6.81 14.46 -4.28
C VAL A 131 8.27 14.45 -4.73
N THR A 132 8.99 15.53 -4.44
CA THR A 132 10.43 15.66 -4.69
C THR A 132 11.26 15.58 -3.42
N SER A 133 10.62 15.64 -2.25
CA SER A 133 11.29 15.53 -0.94
C SER A 133 11.81 14.10 -0.73
N ASN A 134 13.04 14.03 -0.22
CA ASN A 134 13.71 12.80 0.16
C ASN A 134 13.65 12.49 1.66
N TYR A 135 12.87 13.25 2.45
CA TYR A 135 12.88 13.18 3.92
C TYR A 135 12.75 11.75 4.50
N TYR A 136 11.91 10.90 3.89
CA TYR A 136 11.74 9.49 4.30
C TYR A 136 12.49 8.50 3.40
N ARG A 137 13.42 8.98 2.58
CA ARG A 137 14.11 8.25 1.51
C ARG A 137 15.63 8.37 1.58
N ASP A 138 16.20 8.87 2.68
CA ASP A 138 17.65 9.04 2.83
C ASP A 138 18.45 7.76 2.53
N TYR A 139 17.99 6.60 3.03
CA TYR A 139 18.65 5.33 2.75
C TYR A 139 18.57 4.89 1.28
N PHE A 140 17.52 5.31 0.56
CA PHE A 140 17.38 5.03 -0.86
C PHE A 140 18.43 5.79 -1.64
N ILE A 141 18.57 7.09 -1.36
CA ILE A 141 19.55 7.94 -2.02
C ILE A 141 20.98 7.50 -1.68
N ALA A 142 21.26 7.26 -0.40
CA ALA A 142 22.60 6.90 0.06
C ALA A 142 23.09 5.61 -0.62
N ASN A 143 22.21 4.62 -0.84
CA ASN A 143 22.57 3.33 -1.42
C ASN A 143 22.13 3.12 -2.87
N ASN A 144 21.68 4.19 -3.55
CA ASN A 144 21.18 4.15 -4.92
C ASN A 144 20.12 3.05 -5.14
N LEU A 145 19.20 2.90 -4.18
CA LEU A 145 18.10 1.96 -4.29
C LEU A 145 17.02 2.50 -5.25
N PRO A 146 16.32 1.62 -5.97
CA PRO A 146 15.10 1.99 -6.70
C PRO A 146 14.11 2.75 -5.83
N ASN A 147 13.70 3.95 -6.25
CA ASN A 147 12.73 4.76 -5.50
C ASN A 147 11.31 4.21 -5.72
N ILE A 148 10.94 3.18 -4.97
CA ILE A 148 9.64 2.51 -5.07
C ILE A 148 8.78 2.69 -3.82
N TYR A 149 7.47 2.56 -3.99
CA TYR A 149 6.47 2.62 -2.93
C TYR A 149 5.60 1.36 -3.01
N THR A 150 5.65 0.50 -1.98
CA THR A 150 4.92 -0.78 -1.96
C THR A 150 3.45 -0.67 -1.60
N ALA A 151 3.02 0.50 -1.09
CA ALA A 151 1.61 0.78 -0.77
C ALA A 151 0.69 0.71 -2.00
N TYR A 152 1.24 0.80 -3.22
CA TYR A 152 0.56 0.44 -4.44
C TYR A 152 1.57 -0.26 -5.37
N PHE A 153 1.48 -1.58 -5.47
CA PHE A 153 2.44 -2.39 -6.21
C PHE A 153 1.74 -3.47 -7.03
N TYR A 154 1.94 -3.44 -8.35
CA TYR A 154 1.35 -4.41 -9.26
C TYR A 154 2.31 -5.55 -9.58
N PHE A 155 1.79 -6.77 -9.69
CA PHE A 155 2.47 -7.89 -10.31
C PHE A 155 1.48 -8.83 -10.98
N LYS A 156 1.94 -9.57 -11.99
CA LYS A 156 1.25 -10.74 -12.52
C LYS A 156 2.07 -12.00 -12.30
N LYS A 157 1.39 -13.13 -12.10
CA LYS A 157 2.03 -14.44 -12.02
C LYS A 157 2.84 -14.67 -13.28
N SER A 158 4.15 -14.68 -13.11
CA SER A 158 5.17 -14.74 -14.14
C SER A 158 6.46 -15.25 -13.51
N GLU A 159 7.41 -15.66 -14.35
CA GLU A 159 8.76 -16.01 -13.91
C GLU A 159 9.44 -14.82 -13.22
N LEU A 160 9.38 -13.63 -13.83
CA LEU A 160 9.97 -12.41 -13.26
C LEU A 160 9.39 -12.09 -11.87
N ALA A 161 8.07 -12.11 -11.71
CA ALA A 161 7.46 -11.88 -10.41
C ALA A 161 7.84 -12.97 -9.40
N GLY A 162 7.88 -14.24 -9.83
CA GLY A 162 8.31 -15.35 -8.97
C GLY A 162 9.73 -15.16 -8.43
N GLU A 163 10.68 -14.81 -9.30
CA GLU A 163 12.06 -14.53 -8.91
C GLU A 163 12.17 -13.32 -7.97
N LEU A 164 11.43 -12.24 -8.26
CA LEU A 164 11.40 -11.06 -7.39
C LEU A 164 10.89 -11.42 -6.00
N PHE A 165 9.77 -12.13 -5.89
CA PHE A 165 9.20 -12.48 -4.58
C PHE A 165 10.05 -13.51 -3.83
N ALA A 166 10.75 -14.42 -4.52
CA ALA A 166 11.72 -15.30 -3.89
C ALA A 166 12.92 -14.53 -3.30
N MET A 167 13.44 -13.51 -4.01
CA MET A 167 14.49 -12.64 -3.45
C MET A 167 13.97 -11.79 -2.28
N VAL A 168 12.74 -11.27 -2.39
CA VAL A 168 12.08 -10.55 -1.29
C VAL A 168 11.94 -11.44 -0.07
N GLU A 169 11.54 -12.71 -0.22
CA GLU A 169 11.48 -13.69 0.88
C GLU A 169 12.84 -13.82 1.59
N ILE A 170 13.92 -14.04 0.83
CA ILE A 170 15.29 -14.13 1.38
C ILE A 170 15.64 -12.85 2.16
N ILE A 171 15.31 -11.68 1.60
CA ILE A 171 15.58 -10.40 2.26
C ILE A 171 14.77 -10.27 3.54
N PHE A 172 13.47 -10.58 3.54
CA PHE A 172 12.63 -10.48 4.73
C PHE A 172 13.12 -11.41 5.85
N GLN A 173 13.47 -12.66 5.54
CA GLN A 173 13.95 -13.63 6.51
C GLN A 173 15.34 -13.29 7.09
N HIS A 174 16.14 -12.51 6.36
CA HIS A 174 17.52 -12.20 6.73
C HIS A 174 17.84 -10.70 6.69
N TRP A 175 16.85 -9.83 6.92
CA TRP A 175 16.91 -8.41 6.58
C TRP A 175 18.07 -7.68 7.22
N GLN A 176 18.42 -7.97 8.48
CA GLN A 176 19.56 -7.36 9.16
C GLN A 176 20.88 -7.64 8.44
N ARG A 177 21.10 -8.90 8.03
CA ARG A 177 22.31 -9.31 7.31
C ARG A 177 22.33 -8.76 5.89
N MET A 178 21.18 -8.78 5.23
CA MET A 178 21.04 -8.27 3.86
C MET A 178 21.26 -6.76 3.81
N TYR A 179 20.66 -6.00 4.72
CA TYR A 179 20.87 -4.55 4.81
C TYR A 179 22.30 -4.22 5.22
N TYR A 180 22.89 -4.96 6.17
CA TYR A 180 24.30 -4.76 6.53
C TYR A 180 25.23 -4.95 5.32
N LYS A 181 25.02 -6.00 4.53
CA LYS A 181 25.87 -6.35 3.38
C LYS A 181 25.69 -5.41 2.19
N TYR A 182 24.44 -5.07 1.86
CA TYR A 182 24.11 -4.39 0.60
C TYR A 182 23.76 -2.91 0.76
N MET A 183 23.64 -2.39 1.99
CA MET A 183 23.39 -0.96 2.26
C MET A 183 24.52 -0.35 3.12
N PRO A 184 25.76 -0.25 2.59
CA PRO A 184 26.92 0.18 3.38
C PRO A 184 26.90 1.68 3.71
N LYS A 185 26.11 2.51 3.01
CA LYS A 185 26.06 3.96 3.22
C LYS A 185 24.94 4.40 4.18
N GLY A 186 24.49 3.48 5.03
CA GLY A 186 23.39 3.70 5.98
C GLY A 186 22.22 2.77 5.68
N LYS A 187 21.53 2.34 6.73
CA LYS A 187 20.42 1.39 6.66
C LYS A 187 19.44 1.63 7.79
N PRO A 188 18.15 1.32 7.61
CA PRO A 188 17.19 1.38 8.69
C PRO A 188 17.50 0.32 9.76
N ASP A 189 17.22 0.65 11.02
CA ASP A 189 17.31 -0.28 12.16
C ASP A 189 16.08 -1.19 12.28
N TRP A 190 15.20 -1.15 11.28
CA TRP A 190 13.98 -1.93 11.18
C TRP A 190 13.78 -2.44 9.75
N LEU A 191 13.03 -3.53 9.62
CA LEU A 191 12.59 -4.04 8.33
C LEU A 191 11.64 -3.01 7.68
N SER A 192 11.74 -2.81 6.36
CA SER A 192 10.86 -1.92 5.61
C SER A 192 10.51 -2.58 4.29
N GLY A 193 9.22 -2.66 3.97
CA GLY A 193 8.75 -3.28 2.72
C GLY A 193 9.34 -2.60 1.49
N ASP A 194 9.30 -1.27 1.44
CA ASP A 194 9.87 -0.51 0.33
C ASP A 194 11.38 -0.78 0.16
N VAL A 195 12.14 -0.81 1.26
CA VAL A 195 13.59 -1.06 1.21
C VAL A 195 13.87 -2.49 0.75
N ALA A 196 13.13 -3.48 1.27
CA ALA A 196 13.34 -4.87 0.92
C ALA A 196 13.01 -5.16 -0.55
N PHE A 197 11.90 -4.63 -1.08
CA PHE A 197 11.56 -4.77 -2.50
C PHE A 197 12.54 -4.01 -3.40
N ALA A 198 12.96 -2.80 -3.01
CA ALA A 198 13.93 -2.02 -3.78
C ALA A 198 15.29 -2.73 -3.84
N LEU A 199 15.74 -3.26 -2.70
CA LEU A 199 16.97 -4.03 -2.61
C LEU A 199 16.88 -5.33 -3.43
N ALA A 200 15.73 -6.02 -3.42
CA ALA A 200 15.53 -7.20 -4.25
C ALA A 200 15.70 -6.88 -5.75
N MET A 201 15.04 -5.81 -6.22
CA MET A 201 15.18 -5.36 -7.61
C MET A 201 16.61 -4.97 -7.96
N GLN A 202 17.33 -4.33 -7.03
CA GLN A 202 18.72 -3.94 -7.22
C GLN A 202 19.64 -5.16 -7.31
N ILE A 203 19.50 -6.12 -6.41
CA ILE A 203 20.31 -7.36 -6.39
C ILE A 203 20.09 -8.18 -7.67
N LEU A 204 18.84 -8.30 -8.11
CA LEU A 204 18.47 -9.04 -9.32
C LEU A 204 18.79 -8.27 -10.62
N GLY A 205 19.04 -6.95 -10.54
CA GLY A 205 19.29 -6.12 -11.73
C GLY A 205 18.05 -5.83 -12.58
N ILE A 206 16.84 -5.92 -11.98
CA ILE A 206 15.56 -5.86 -12.71
C ILE A 206 14.78 -4.55 -12.51
N GLU A 207 15.38 -3.50 -11.94
CA GLU A 207 14.72 -2.19 -11.74
C GLU A 207 14.03 -1.69 -13.02
N HIS A 208 14.70 -1.80 -14.17
CA HIS A 208 14.19 -1.34 -15.46
C HIS A 208 12.98 -2.12 -15.99
N LEU A 209 12.76 -3.33 -15.47
CA LEU A 209 11.59 -4.16 -15.77
C LEU A 209 10.42 -3.85 -14.82
N CYS A 210 10.72 -3.39 -13.60
CA CYS A 210 9.74 -3.13 -12.55
C CYS A 210 9.31 -1.65 -12.44
N THR A 211 9.99 -0.72 -13.11
CA THR A 211 9.73 0.73 -13.02
C THR A 211 9.62 1.36 -14.41
N LYS A 212 8.74 2.37 -14.56
CA LYS A 212 8.56 3.12 -15.82
C LYS A 212 8.73 4.62 -15.59
N LYS A 213 9.97 5.11 -15.80
CA LYS A 213 10.37 6.50 -15.54
C LYS A 213 9.74 7.53 -16.48
N ASN A 214 9.13 7.09 -17.58
CA ASN A 214 8.45 7.94 -18.56
C ASN A 214 6.94 8.07 -18.30
N ILE A 215 6.42 7.45 -17.23
CA ILE A 215 5.00 7.49 -16.87
C ILE A 215 4.88 7.98 -15.43
N ASP A 216 4.46 9.24 -15.27
CA ASP A 216 4.35 9.85 -13.94
C ASP A 216 2.94 9.76 -13.36
N SER A 217 1.92 9.56 -14.19
CA SER A 217 0.52 9.61 -13.77
C SER A 217 0.02 8.32 -13.10
N MET A 218 0.69 7.18 -13.33
CA MET A 218 0.28 5.89 -12.79
C MET A 218 1.43 4.83 -12.78
N PRO A 219 1.36 3.84 -11.88
CA PRO A 219 0.57 3.87 -10.65
C PRO A 219 1.11 4.99 -9.75
N SER A 220 0.21 5.64 -9.02
CA SER A 220 0.51 6.79 -8.17
C SER A 220 -0.54 6.90 -7.07
N PHE A 221 -0.23 7.59 -5.99
CA PHE A 221 -1.19 7.86 -4.92
C PHE A 221 -0.77 9.11 -4.15
N VAL A 222 -1.73 9.77 -3.49
CA VAL A 222 -1.43 10.82 -2.51
C VAL A 222 -0.94 10.15 -1.23
N HIS A 223 0.28 10.47 -0.81
CA HIS A 223 0.88 9.88 0.38
C HIS A 223 0.92 10.89 1.52
N MET A 224 0.05 10.74 2.52
CA MET A 224 -0.13 11.73 3.58
C MET A 224 0.93 11.68 4.69
N LYS A 225 2.20 11.45 4.36
CA LYS A 225 3.29 11.71 5.33
C LYS A 225 3.60 13.20 5.38
N SER A 226 3.65 13.78 6.57
CA SER A 226 3.77 15.24 6.77
C SER A 226 4.94 15.88 6.01
N HIS A 227 6.16 15.36 6.15
CA HIS A 227 7.37 16.04 5.65
C HIS A 227 7.63 15.85 4.15
N ILE A 228 6.67 15.30 3.42
CA ILE A 228 6.68 15.22 1.96
C ILE A 228 5.59 16.07 1.30
N GLN A 229 4.84 16.87 2.06
CA GLN A 229 3.73 17.68 1.54
C GLN A 229 4.17 19.01 0.90
N ASN A 230 5.47 19.24 0.68
CA ASN A 230 6.01 20.50 0.16
C ASN A 230 5.52 21.70 1.01
N ILE A 231 5.61 21.58 2.33
CA ILE A 231 5.30 22.61 3.33
C ILE A 231 6.57 22.76 4.19
N PRO A 232 6.96 23.99 4.60
CA PRO A 232 8.07 24.17 5.52
C PRO A 232 7.92 23.30 6.78
N TYR A 233 8.98 22.62 7.22
CA TYR A 233 8.92 21.70 8.37
C TYR A 233 8.48 22.38 9.67
N SER A 234 8.69 23.69 9.79
CA SER A 234 8.22 24.51 10.92
C SER A 234 6.70 24.73 10.92
N GLU A 235 6.02 24.46 9.82
CA GLU A 235 4.61 24.76 9.59
C GLU A 235 3.74 23.50 9.52
N ILE A 236 4.31 22.30 9.63
CA ILE A 236 3.58 21.03 9.60
C ILE A 236 3.96 20.11 10.77
N ASP A 237 2.94 19.61 11.46
CA ASP A 237 3.10 18.61 12.53
C ASP A 237 3.45 17.24 11.95
N ASN A 238 4.14 16.40 12.72
CA ASN A 238 4.44 15.01 12.34
C ASN A 238 3.17 14.19 12.08
N VAL A 239 2.05 14.54 12.73
CA VAL A 239 0.71 14.02 12.48
C VAL A 239 -0.01 15.04 11.59
N TRP A 240 -0.08 14.76 10.29
CA TRP A 240 -0.55 15.74 9.30
C TRP A 240 -1.97 16.26 9.58
N THR A 241 -2.83 15.46 10.21
CA THR A 241 -4.23 15.81 10.53
C THR A 241 -4.34 16.97 11.52
N LYS A 242 -3.28 17.28 12.28
CA LYS A 242 -3.22 18.43 13.18
C LYS A 242 -2.98 19.76 12.47
N THR A 243 -2.41 19.72 11.26
CA THR A 243 -2.10 20.91 10.47
C THR A 243 -3.05 21.06 9.29
N LEU A 244 -3.32 19.97 8.56
CA LEU A 244 -4.09 19.99 7.33
C LEU A 244 -5.52 19.48 7.58
N PRO A 245 -6.53 20.37 7.54
CA PRO A 245 -7.91 19.96 7.77
C PRO A 245 -8.43 19.10 6.62
N THR A 246 -9.27 18.11 6.96
CA THR A 246 -10.05 17.35 5.98
C THR A 246 -11.46 17.93 5.89
N TYR A 247 -11.87 18.36 4.70
CA TYR A 247 -13.27 18.70 4.41
C TYR A 247 -13.92 17.51 3.71
N TYR A 248 -14.56 16.65 4.50
CA TYR A 248 -15.12 15.39 4.03
C TYR A 248 -16.62 15.51 3.75
N LYS A 249 -17.04 15.33 2.49
CA LYS A 249 -18.46 15.20 2.12
C LYS A 249 -18.84 13.72 1.92
N SER A 250 -18.03 12.98 1.16
CA SER A 250 -18.19 11.55 0.96
C SER A 250 -16.86 10.85 0.62
N TYR A 251 -16.87 9.53 0.58
CA TYR A 251 -15.70 8.69 0.25
C TYR A 251 -15.08 9.02 -1.12
N ASN A 252 -15.88 9.56 -2.06
CA ASN A 252 -15.47 10.01 -3.38
C ASN A 252 -15.48 11.55 -3.55
N ASN A 253 -15.72 12.30 -2.48
CA ASN A 253 -15.75 13.75 -2.52
C ASN A 253 -15.25 14.32 -1.18
N PHE A 254 -13.94 14.51 -1.09
CA PHE A 254 -13.32 15.19 0.04
C PHE A 254 -12.11 16.00 -0.40
N LYS A 255 -11.75 16.97 0.44
CA LYS A 255 -10.59 17.83 0.25
C LYS A 255 -9.65 17.75 1.44
N ILE A 256 -8.36 17.92 1.18
CA ILE A 256 -7.35 18.20 2.20
C ILE A 256 -6.92 19.65 2.00
N GLY A 257 -7.12 20.49 3.02
CA GLY A 257 -7.15 21.93 2.82
C GLY A 257 -8.15 22.30 1.72
N ASN A 258 -7.73 23.05 0.71
CA ASN A 258 -8.60 23.45 -0.39
C ASN A 258 -8.52 22.54 -1.64
N PHE A 259 -7.80 21.41 -1.57
CA PHE A 259 -7.48 20.60 -2.73
C PHE A 259 -8.32 19.33 -2.80
N GLN A 260 -9.04 19.17 -3.92
CA GLN A 260 -9.83 17.98 -4.20
C GLN A 260 -8.92 16.76 -4.37
N GLN A 261 -9.24 15.67 -3.67
CA GLN A 261 -8.51 14.42 -3.81
C GLN A 261 -9.06 13.64 -5.01
N SER A 262 -8.16 13.20 -5.88
CA SER A 262 -8.48 12.57 -7.18
C SER A 262 -7.60 11.36 -7.52
N TYR A 263 -6.67 11.00 -6.64
CA TYR A 263 -5.83 9.81 -6.72
C TYR A 263 -6.16 8.89 -5.54
N PRO A 264 -5.79 7.60 -5.58
CA PRO A 264 -5.77 6.77 -4.38
C PRO A 264 -5.07 7.54 -3.25
N PHE A 265 -5.68 7.54 -2.08
CA PHE A 265 -5.35 8.40 -0.95
C PHE A 265 -4.90 7.53 0.22
N HIS A 266 -3.61 7.55 0.50
CA HIS A 266 -2.98 6.83 1.60
C HIS A 266 -2.91 7.78 2.80
N TYR A 267 -3.80 7.58 3.78
CA TYR A 267 -4.08 8.57 4.82
C TYR A 267 -3.16 8.49 6.04
N THR A 268 -2.38 7.43 6.23
CA THR A 268 -1.32 7.20 7.25
C THR A 268 -1.69 7.31 8.74
N GLU A 269 -2.68 8.12 9.11
CA GLU A 269 -3.18 8.24 10.49
C GLU A 269 -4.47 7.44 10.63
N SER A 270 -4.44 6.40 11.46
CA SER A 270 -5.55 5.46 11.59
C SER A 270 -6.87 6.11 12.03
N ASP A 271 -6.79 7.19 12.80
CA ASP A 271 -7.93 7.97 13.30
C ASP A 271 -8.62 8.81 12.21
N TRP A 272 -7.98 9.01 11.06
CA TRP A 272 -8.61 9.68 9.93
C TRP A 272 -9.83 8.92 9.43
N LEU A 273 -9.80 7.58 9.47
CA LEU A 273 -10.93 6.74 9.07
C LEU A 273 -11.85 6.49 10.27
N THR A 274 -12.94 7.25 10.37
CA THR A 274 -13.91 7.13 11.47
C THR A 274 -15.04 6.15 11.14
N THR A 275 -15.70 5.64 12.17
CA THR A 275 -16.89 4.77 12.04
C THR A 275 -18.00 5.41 11.21
N GLU A 276 -18.17 6.74 11.29
CA GLU A 276 -19.16 7.48 10.50
C GLU A 276 -18.83 7.43 9.00
N LYS A 277 -17.55 7.54 8.63
CA LYS A 277 -17.11 7.41 7.23
C LYS A 277 -17.37 6.00 6.70
N ILE A 278 -17.11 4.98 7.51
CA ILE A 278 -17.38 3.57 7.15
C ILE A 278 -18.88 3.35 6.98
N LYS A 279 -19.69 3.78 7.95
CA LYS A 279 -21.14 3.68 7.88
C LYS A 279 -21.71 4.35 6.63
N GLN A 280 -21.18 5.51 6.25
CA GLN A 280 -21.57 6.19 5.02
C GLN A 280 -21.32 5.32 3.78
N MET A 281 -20.22 4.56 3.74
CA MET A 281 -19.93 3.62 2.66
C MET A 281 -20.85 2.39 2.69
N GLU A 282 -21.13 1.85 3.88
CA GLU A 282 -22.10 0.75 4.04
C GLU A 282 -23.50 1.16 3.54
N ASP A 283 -23.98 2.34 3.94
CA ASP A 283 -25.25 2.90 3.52
C ASP A 283 -25.30 3.21 2.01
N ALA A 284 -24.15 3.50 1.39
CA ALA A 284 -24.06 3.73 -0.05
C ALA A 284 -24.07 2.42 -0.85
N LEU A 285 -23.44 1.35 -0.34
CA LEU A 285 -23.36 0.06 -1.02
C LEU A 285 -24.68 -0.74 -0.91
N GLY A 286 -25.46 -0.49 0.14
CA GLY A 286 -26.77 -1.12 0.34
C GLY A 286 -27.92 -0.47 -0.46
N LYS A 287 -27.66 0.61 -1.20
CA LYS A 287 -28.61 1.27 -2.10
C LYS A 287 -28.49 0.71 -3.51
#